data_AF-A0A7S1A8E0-F1
#
_entry.id   AF-A0A7S1A8E0-F1
#
_cell.length_a   1.000
_cell.length_b   1.000
_cell.length_c   1.000
_cell.angle_alpha   90.00
_cell.angle_beta   90.00
_cell.angle_gamma   90.00
#
_symmetry.space_group_name_H-M   'P 1'
#
loop_
_entity.id
_entity.type
_entity.pdbx_description
1 polymer ?
#
loop_
_entity_poly.entity_id
_entity_poly.type
_entity_poly.pdbx_seq_one_letter_code
_entity_poly.pdbx_strand_id
1 'polypeptide(L)'
;VHPMPDAGLGIVATCDLTPGTRILAERPIFFISGVDMMSAKAKGPEAQEAMVLEHVVRLSENDQRDFWGLSDCWHEGTAKTAFGIWQTNAIATGEDAAETRNGLFALGSRFNHSCRPNVNRCWVNDIQAEVFHVVQDVV
;
A
#
# COMPACT_ATOMS: atom_id res chain seq x y z
N VAL A 1 2.66 4.08 14.33
CA VAL A 1 3.43 4.50 13.13
C VAL A 1 4.53 5.43 13.61
N HIS A 2 5.80 5.16 13.29
CA HIS A 2 6.95 5.92 13.77
C HIS A 2 7.92 6.26 12.63
N PRO A 3 8.66 7.39 12.72
CA PRO A 3 9.79 7.64 11.83
C PRO A 3 10.84 6.54 11.93
N MET A 4 11.33 6.09 10.77
CA MET A 4 12.36 5.09 10.62
C MET A 4 13.58 5.72 9.94
N PRO A 5 14.81 5.48 10.44
CA PRO A 5 16.02 5.88 9.74
C PRO A 5 16.01 5.29 8.32
N ASP A 6 16.22 6.16 7.33
CA ASP A 6 16.34 5.81 5.90
C ASP A 6 15.14 5.10 5.24
N ALA A 7 14.01 4.98 5.95
CA ALA A 7 12.83 4.24 5.47
C ALA A 7 11.49 4.98 5.70
N GLY A 8 11.54 6.29 5.97
CA GLY A 8 10.34 7.11 6.13
C GLY A 8 9.54 6.76 7.38
N LEU A 9 8.29 6.32 7.23
CA LEU A 9 7.41 5.92 8.34
C LEU A 9 7.21 4.40 8.35
N GLY A 10 7.30 3.80 9.53
CA GLY A 10 7.14 2.36 9.74
C GLY A 10 6.10 1.99 10.81
N ILE A 11 5.71 0.72 10.84
CA ILE A 11 4.95 0.10 11.94
C ILE A 11 5.91 -0.54 12.94
N VAL A 12 5.69 -0.29 14.23
CA VAL A 12 6.46 -0.85 15.35
C VAL A 12 5.48 -1.51 16.31
N ALA A 13 5.81 -2.71 16.78
CA ALA A 13 5.02 -3.40 17.79
C ALA A 13 5.13 -2.69 19.15
N THR A 14 4.04 -2.62 19.89
CA THR A 14 3.99 -2.04 21.24
C THR A 14 3.95 -3.08 22.35
N CYS A 15 3.94 -4.36 21.99
CA CYS A 15 3.96 -5.51 22.87
C CYS A 15 4.53 -6.72 22.13
N ASP A 16 4.86 -7.75 22.89
CA ASP A 16 5.32 -9.02 22.32
C ASP A 16 4.23 -9.65 21.44
N LEU A 17 4.64 -10.19 20.29
CA LEU A 17 3.76 -10.86 19.34
C LEU A 17 4.36 -12.21 18.94
N THR A 18 3.54 -13.24 18.94
CA THR A 18 3.92 -14.59 18.54
C THR A 18 3.54 -14.89 17.08
N PRO A 19 4.23 -15.83 16.40
CA PRO A 19 3.88 -16.27 15.06
C PRO A 19 2.41 -16.69 14.92
N GLY A 20 1.79 -16.32 13.81
CA GLY A 20 0.38 -16.55 13.53
C GLY A 20 -0.56 -15.46 14.05
N THR A 21 -0.07 -14.51 14.86
CA THR A 21 -0.90 -13.38 15.32
C THR A 21 -1.31 -12.49 14.15
N ARG A 22 -2.62 -12.32 13.94
CA ARG A 22 -3.17 -11.36 12.97
C ARG A 22 -3.11 -9.96 13.54
N ILE A 23 -2.32 -9.09 12.93
CA ILE A 23 -2.09 -7.72 13.42
C ILE A 23 -2.86 -6.66 12.63
N LEU A 24 -3.25 -6.95 11.40
CA LEU A 24 -4.04 -6.06 10.57
C LEU A 24 -4.90 -6.86 9.60
N ALA A 25 -6.12 -6.40 9.37
CA ALA A 25 -6.95 -6.78 8.23
C ALA A 25 -7.51 -5.48 7.66
N GLU A 26 -7.04 -5.07 6.49
CA GLU A 26 -7.34 -3.77 5.92
C GLU A 26 -7.97 -3.91 4.54
N ARG A 27 -9.12 -3.27 4.33
CA ARG A 27 -9.68 -3.11 3.00
C ARG A 27 -8.93 -2.00 2.27
N PRO A 28 -8.68 -2.13 0.97
CA PRO A 28 -7.99 -1.09 0.24
C PRO A 28 -8.86 0.15 0.12
N ILE A 29 -8.23 1.33 0.11
CA ILE A 29 -8.92 2.58 -0.16
C ILE A 29 -9.39 2.64 -1.63
N PHE A 30 -8.64 2.03 -2.56
CA PHE A 30 -9.08 1.73 -3.92
C PHE A 30 -8.15 0.70 -4.59
N PHE A 31 -8.61 0.18 -5.73
CA PHE A 31 -7.83 -0.68 -6.63
C PHE A 31 -7.58 0.00 -7.98
N ILE A 32 -6.50 -0.39 -8.64
CA ILE A 32 -6.30 -0.19 -10.07
C ILE A 32 -5.84 -1.52 -10.67
N SER A 33 -6.51 -1.95 -11.75
CA SER A 33 -6.14 -3.20 -12.42
C SER A 33 -4.81 -3.05 -13.18
N GLY A 34 -4.10 -4.16 -13.38
CA GLY A 34 -2.88 -4.15 -14.21
C GLY A 34 -3.16 -3.69 -15.64
N VAL A 35 -4.34 -4.02 -16.18
CA VAL A 35 -4.77 -3.62 -17.53
C VAL A 35 -4.98 -2.11 -17.61
N ASP A 36 -5.66 -1.50 -16.64
CA ASP A 36 -5.90 -0.06 -16.61
C ASP A 36 -4.57 0.70 -16.50
N MET A 37 -3.70 0.25 -15.60
CA MET A 37 -2.38 0.86 -15.43
C MET A 37 -1.50 0.72 -16.68
N MET A 38 -1.54 -0.41 -17.38
CA MET A 38 -0.85 -0.57 -18.67
C MET A 38 -1.42 0.36 -19.75
N SER A 39 -2.75 0.52 -19.80
CA SER A 39 -3.41 1.44 -20.73
C SER A 39 -3.02 2.90 -20.46
N ALA A 40 -2.97 3.31 -19.20
CA ALA A 40 -2.49 4.64 -18.81
C ALA A 40 -1.02 4.83 -19.17
N LYS A 41 -0.16 3.85 -18.86
CA LYS A 41 1.27 3.88 -19.21
C LYS A 41 1.50 4.06 -20.71
N ALA A 42 0.69 3.41 -21.56
CA ALA A 42 0.78 3.54 -23.01
C ALA A 42 0.44 4.96 -23.51
N LYS A 43 -0.33 5.73 -22.74
CA LYS A 43 -0.71 7.12 -23.06
C LYS A 43 0.27 8.16 -22.50
N GLY A 44 1.17 7.76 -21.60
CA GLY A 44 2.21 8.60 -21.03
C GLY A 44 2.01 8.98 -19.56
N PRO A 45 3.00 9.64 -18.93
CA PRO A 45 3.01 9.95 -17.50
C PRO A 45 1.79 10.75 -17.03
N GLU A 46 1.33 11.72 -17.82
CA GLU A 46 0.17 12.56 -17.49
C GLU A 46 -1.12 11.74 -17.38
N ALA A 47 -1.26 10.69 -18.20
CA ALA A 47 -2.41 9.80 -18.14
C ALA A 47 -2.37 8.89 -16.90
N GLN A 48 -1.17 8.50 -16.45
CA GLN A 48 -1.00 7.74 -15.20
C GLN A 48 -1.34 8.59 -13.98
N GLU A 49 -0.85 9.84 -13.95
CA GLU A 49 -1.18 10.79 -12.90
C GLU A 49 -2.67 11.09 -12.84
N ALA A 50 -3.28 11.41 -13.99
CA ALA A 50 -4.71 11.70 -14.07
C ALA A 50 -5.56 10.50 -13.61
N MET A 51 -5.19 9.28 -13.99
CA MET A 51 -5.91 8.07 -13.56
C MET A 51 -5.90 7.92 -12.04
N VAL A 52 -4.73 8.02 -11.39
CA VAL A 52 -4.66 7.87 -9.93
C VAL A 52 -5.39 9.01 -9.23
N LEU A 53 -5.23 10.25 -9.68
CA LEU A 53 -5.96 11.41 -9.14
C LEU A 53 -7.48 11.20 -9.22
N GLU A 54 -7.99 10.63 -10.30
CA GLU A 54 -9.41 10.34 -10.46
C GLU A 54 -9.95 9.44 -9.34
N HIS A 55 -9.16 8.45 -8.91
CA HIS A 55 -9.49 7.63 -7.75
C HIS A 55 -9.44 8.44 -6.45
N VAL A 56 -8.38 9.22 -6.26
CA VAL A 56 -8.14 10.01 -5.02
C VAL A 56 -9.25 11.02 -4.78
N VAL A 57 -9.70 11.76 -5.80
CA VAL A 57 -10.75 12.79 -5.63
C VAL A 57 -12.12 12.23 -5.25
N ARG A 58 -12.35 10.93 -5.48
CA ARG A 58 -13.58 10.22 -5.08
C ARG A 58 -13.55 9.70 -3.65
N LEU A 59 -12.38 9.71 -3.00
CA LEU A 59 -12.22 9.25 -1.63
C LEU A 59 -12.82 10.23 -0.63
N SER A 60 -13.10 9.73 0.59
CA SER A 60 -13.44 10.60 1.71
C SER A 60 -12.28 11.56 2.03
N GLU A 61 -12.56 12.70 2.67
CA GLU A 61 -11.51 13.64 3.08
C GLU A 61 -10.46 12.97 3.98
N ASN A 62 -10.86 12.00 4.80
CA ASN A 62 -9.92 11.27 5.64
C ASN A 62 -8.99 10.38 4.81
N ASP A 63 -9.54 9.61 3.88
CA ASP A 63 -8.76 8.72 3.01
C ASP A 63 -7.86 9.52 2.05
N GLN A 64 -8.29 10.72 1.61
CA GLN A 64 -7.43 11.63 0.87
C GLN A 64 -6.24 12.10 1.71
N ARG A 65 -6.46 12.49 2.98
CA ARG A 65 -5.36 12.84 3.88
C ARG A 65 -4.42 11.67 4.09
N ASP A 66 -4.95 10.48 4.31
CA ASP A 66 -4.15 9.27 4.51
C ASP A 66 -3.33 8.93 3.26
N PHE A 67 -3.93 9.04 2.07
CA PHE A 67 -3.26 8.90 0.77
C PHE A 67 -2.09 9.88 0.62
N TRP A 68 -2.32 11.19 0.79
CA TRP A 68 -1.28 12.22 0.62
C TRP A 68 -0.20 12.16 1.70
N GLY A 69 -0.50 11.51 2.83
CA GLY A 69 0.46 11.19 3.88
C GLY A 69 1.42 10.05 3.53
N LEU A 70 1.14 9.24 2.50
CA LEU A 70 2.02 8.14 2.07
C LEU A 70 3.30 8.66 1.39
N SER A 71 4.32 7.81 1.31
CA SER A 71 5.61 8.19 0.71
C SER A 71 5.52 8.27 -0.82
N ASP A 72 6.27 9.17 -1.44
CA ASP A 72 6.54 9.15 -2.87
C ASP A 72 8.06 9.04 -3.03
N CYS A 73 8.61 7.88 -3.42
CA CYS A 73 10.06 7.73 -3.52
C CYS A 73 10.68 8.48 -4.71
N TRP A 74 9.85 9.09 -5.56
CA TRP A 74 10.27 9.81 -6.76
C TRP A 74 10.24 11.33 -6.59
N HIS A 75 9.72 11.85 -5.46
CA HIS A 75 9.50 13.29 -5.25
C HIS A 75 10.76 14.11 -4.85
N GLU A 76 11.98 13.70 -5.20
CA GLU A 76 13.22 14.35 -4.73
C GLU A 76 13.27 15.84 -5.11
N GLY A 77 13.04 16.72 -4.13
CA GLY A 77 13.05 18.18 -4.31
C GLY A 77 11.82 18.78 -5.01
N THR A 78 10.78 17.98 -5.24
CA THR A 78 9.55 18.39 -5.94
C THR A 78 8.30 18.02 -5.13
N ALA A 79 7.13 18.49 -5.58
CA ALA A 79 5.87 18.07 -4.99
C ALA A 79 5.60 16.58 -5.28
N LYS A 80 4.97 15.89 -4.32
CA LYS A 80 4.50 14.52 -4.55
C LYS A 80 3.49 14.48 -5.70
N THR A 81 3.48 13.34 -6.39
CA THR A 81 2.48 13.04 -7.42
C THR A 81 1.57 11.93 -6.93
N ALA A 82 0.31 11.90 -7.38
CA ALA A 82 -0.59 10.81 -7.01
C ALA A 82 -0.08 9.47 -7.54
N PHE A 83 0.42 9.47 -8.77
CA PHE A 83 1.02 8.29 -9.38
C PHE A 83 2.31 7.86 -8.67
N GLY A 84 3.18 8.79 -8.26
CA GLY A 84 4.38 8.46 -7.49
C GLY A 84 4.06 7.83 -6.14
N ILE A 85 3.07 8.35 -5.42
CA ILE A 85 2.53 7.74 -4.20
C ILE A 85 2.00 6.33 -4.48
N TRP A 86 1.15 6.18 -5.50
CA TRP A 86 0.61 4.89 -5.89
C TRP A 86 1.71 3.88 -6.23
N GLN A 87 2.66 4.26 -7.08
CA GLN A 87 3.76 3.41 -7.50
C GLN A 87 4.66 2.98 -6.34
N THR A 88 4.82 3.84 -5.33
CA THR A 88 5.64 3.57 -4.15
C THR A 88 4.95 2.61 -3.17
N ASN A 89 3.63 2.67 -3.05
CA ASN A 89 2.90 2.06 -1.92
C ASN A 89 1.88 0.98 -2.32
N ALA A 90 1.47 0.91 -3.59
CA ALA A 90 0.45 -0.05 -4.00
C ALA A 90 0.95 -1.49 -3.81
N ILE A 91 0.06 -2.31 -3.26
CA ILE A 91 0.32 -3.70 -2.92
C ILE A 91 -0.37 -4.58 -3.98
N ALA A 92 0.41 -5.43 -4.64
CA ALA A 92 -0.12 -6.51 -5.44
C ALA A 92 -0.89 -7.48 -4.52
N THR A 93 -2.15 -7.74 -4.86
CA THR A 93 -3.12 -8.46 -4.05
C THR A 93 -4.11 -9.22 -4.93
N GLY A 94 -4.57 -10.37 -4.46
CA GLY A 94 -5.41 -11.31 -5.20
C GLY A 94 -5.28 -12.72 -4.61
N GLU A 95 -6.28 -13.57 -4.85
CA GLU A 95 -6.23 -14.97 -4.38
C GLU A 95 -5.24 -15.81 -5.21
N ASP A 96 -5.11 -15.49 -6.50
CA ASP A 96 -4.15 -16.10 -7.41
C ASP A 96 -3.55 -15.10 -8.42
N ALA A 97 -2.68 -15.61 -9.29
CA ALA A 97 -2.01 -14.84 -10.32
C ALA A 97 -2.97 -14.27 -11.39
N ALA A 98 -4.10 -14.94 -11.65
CA ALA A 98 -5.09 -14.50 -12.63
C ALA A 98 -5.96 -13.35 -12.10
N GLU A 99 -6.20 -13.31 -10.80
CA GLU A 99 -6.96 -12.26 -10.10
C GLU A 99 -6.10 -11.13 -9.55
N THR A 100 -4.78 -11.20 -9.72
CA THR A 100 -3.86 -10.22 -9.15
C THR A 100 -4.15 -8.81 -9.68
N ARG A 101 -4.45 -7.90 -8.76
CA ARG A 101 -4.62 -6.46 -8.96
C ARG A 101 -3.74 -5.71 -7.97
N ASN A 102 -3.64 -4.40 -8.13
CA ASN A 102 -2.93 -3.57 -7.17
C ASN A 102 -3.94 -2.79 -6.34
N GLY A 103 -3.80 -2.85 -5.03
CA GLY A 103 -4.62 -2.11 -4.07
C GLY A 103 -3.75 -1.17 -3.24
N LEU A 104 -4.31 -0.05 -2.82
CA LEU A 104 -3.65 0.86 -1.89
C LEU A 104 -4.26 0.71 -0.50
N PHE A 105 -3.41 0.60 0.51
CA PHE A 105 -3.80 0.28 1.90
C PHE A 105 -3.11 1.29 2.81
N ALA A 106 -3.86 2.16 3.49
CA ALA A 106 -3.29 3.32 4.19
C ALA A 106 -2.31 2.91 5.29
N LEU A 107 -2.68 1.91 6.10
CA LEU A 107 -1.83 1.39 7.16
C LEU A 107 -0.89 0.28 6.66
N GLY A 108 -1.38 -0.58 5.78
CA GLY A 108 -0.62 -1.66 5.15
C GLY A 108 0.61 -1.16 4.39
N SER A 109 0.52 0.02 3.77
CA SER A 109 1.65 0.67 3.07
C SER A 109 2.74 1.19 4.01
N ARG A 110 2.51 1.19 5.33
CA ARG A 110 3.51 1.58 6.34
C ARG A 110 4.38 0.41 6.81
N PHE A 111 4.09 -0.81 6.36
CA PHE A 111 5.00 -1.94 6.59
C PHE A 111 6.16 -1.85 5.61
N ASN A 112 7.34 -1.52 6.12
CA ASN A 112 8.55 -1.42 5.30
C ASN A 112 8.99 -2.79 4.76
N HIS A 113 9.59 -2.77 3.57
CA HIS A 113 10.19 -3.96 2.97
C HIS A 113 11.41 -4.44 3.78
N SER A 114 11.56 -5.76 3.88
CA SER A 114 12.73 -6.41 4.47
C SER A 114 13.01 -7.73 3.76
N CYS A 115 14.29 -8.04 3.52
CA CYS A 115 14.70 -9.35 3.00
C CYS A 115 14.46 -10.49 4.01
N ARG A 116 14.26 -10.14 5.29
CA ARG A 116 13.93 -11.07 6.38
C ARG A 116 12.70 -10.53 7.12
N PRO A 117 11.50 -10.60 6.50
CA PRO A 117 10.32 -9.99 7.05
C PRO A 117 9.82 -10.75 8.29
N ASN A 118 9.31 -10.01 9.27
CA ASN A 118 8.64 -10.56 10.45
C ASN A 118 7.12 -10.60 10.32
N VAL A 119 6.59 -10.03 9.25
CA VAL A 119 5.17 -9.99 8.90
C VAL A 119 5.00 -10.49 7.47
N ASN A 120 4.05 -11.39 7.26
CA ASN A 120 3.58 -11.77 5.94
C ASN A 120 2.15 -11.24 5.74
N ARG A 121 1.76 -11.03 4.48
CA ARG A 121 0.43 -10.58 4.09
C ARG A 121 -0.20 -11.55 3.09
N CYS A 122 -1.51 -11.67 3.13
CA CYS A 122 -2.28 -12.36 2.12
C CYS A 122 -3.64 -11.69 1.91
N TRP A 123 -4.16 -11.80 0.69
CA TRP A 123 -5.52 -11.39 0.38
C TRP A 123 -6.53 -12.43 0.90
N VAL A 124 -7.61 -11.97 1.54
CA VAL A 124 -8.72 -12.81 2.00
C VAL A 124 -10.02 -12.36 1.34
N ASN A 125 -10.52 -13.18 0.41
CA ASN A 125 -11.69 -12.86 -0.41
C ASN A 125 -12.97 -12.68 0.42
N ASP A 126 -13.21 -13.49 1.46
CA ASP A 126 -14.44 -13.40 2.28
C ASP A 126 -14.65 -12.02 2.93
N ILE A 127 -13.56 -11.34 3.29
CA ILE A 127 -13.60 -10.03 3.96
C ILE A 127 -13.15 -8.88 3.05
N GLN A 128 -12.70 -9.21 1.84
CA GLN A 128 -12.14 -8.29 0.84
C GLN A 128 -11.02 -7.42 1.44
N ALA A 129 -10.07 -8.05 2.13
CA ALA A 129 -9.00 -7.35 2.83
C ALA A 129 -7.65 -8.03 2.65
N GLU A 130 -6.60 -7.20 2.69
CA GLU A 130 -5.23 -7.69 2.89
C GLU A 130 -5.03 -7.91 4.39
N VAL A 131 -4.61 -9.13 4.74
CA VAL A 131 -4.45 -9.55 6.13
C VAL A 131 -2.97 -9.77 6.42
N PHE A 132 -2.49 -9.16 7.49
CA PHE A 132 -1.10 -9.19 7.92
C PHE A 132 -0.96 -10.04 9.18
N HIS A 133 -0.06 -11.02 9.12
CA HIS A 133 0.24 -11.94 10.21
C HIS A 133 1.73 -11.92 10.54
N VAL A 134 2.02 -12.04 11.83
CA VAL A 134 3.38 -12.23 12.33
C VAL A 134 3.88 -13.62 11.93
N VAL A 135 5.13 -13.71 11.44
CA VAL A 135 5.75 -14.98 11.00
C VAL A 135 6.96 -15.40 11.84
N GLN A 136 7.41 -14.55 12.76
CA GLN A 136 8.46 -14.83 13.74
C GLN A 136 8.17 -14.00 15.00
N ASP A 137 8.70 -14.40 16.16
CA ASP A 137 8.51 -13.62 17.39
C ASP A 137 8.96 -12.16 17.20
N VAL A 138 8.14 -11.24 17.70
CA VAL A 138 8.45 -9.80 17.77
C VAL A 138 8.45 -9.44 19.25
N VAL A 139 9.60 -9.00 19.76
CA VAL A 139 9.86 -8.64 21.16
C VAL A 139 10.45 -7.23 21.24
#